data_AF-A0A5N5D6D0-F1
#
_entry.id   AF-A0A5N5D6D0-F1
#
_cell.length_a   1.000
_cell.length_b   1.000
_cell.length_c   1.000
_cell.angle_alpha   90.00
_cell.angle_beta   90.00
_cell.angle_gamma   90.00
#
_symmetry.space_group_name_H-M   'P 1'
#
loop_
_entity.id
_entity.type
_entity.pdbx_description
1 polymer ?
#
loop_
_entity_poly.entity_id
_entity_poly.type
_entity_poly.pdbx_seq_one_letter_code
_entity_poly.pdbx_strand_id
1 'polypeptide(L)'
;MLATPTSSSSHSPLPPPTPTTTTTNTIAAGLVISTQRRQELLGTTASPSSSRDGGARQHTLHVVIRILKSWPRLMAMHGASPQHLPPMIHPVQLEPHADALPVPLANCFALAKLWATHTCATAQLVHDAATQEVQRLLHSHHPSSTPTDLLAAAQALLILTTIFFFGLPDRTHDLAAEAQTLIAVWDVKHALALTGLFDAAELASPQRVPDDWKQWALVSAKRRTILALHHLEWAWSLAHGRAVLTCFELGPLPAPAAG
;
A
#
# COMPACT_ATOMS: atom_id res chain seq x y z
N MET A 1 13.40 46.36 75.64
CA MET A 1 11.96 46.02 75.74
C MET A 1 11.32 46.26 74.37
N LEU A 2 10.75 45.18 73.80
CA LEU A 2 9.63 45.08 72.82
C LEU A 2 9.54 46.05 71.62
N ALA A 3 9.22 45.68 70.38
CA ALA A 3 8.98 44.42 69.66
C ALA A 3 9.00 44.74 68.14
N THR A 4 9.36 43.75 67.32
CA THR A 4 9.27 43.72 65.86
C THR A 4 7.82 43.57 65.36
N PRO A 5 7.59 43.75 64.04
CA PRO A 5 6.90 42.68 63.33
C PRO A 5 7.63 42.29 62.02
N THR A 6 7.97 41.00 61.95
CA THR A 6 8.39 40.25 60.77
C THR A 6 7.16 39.79 59.99
N SER A 7 7.00 40.19 58.73
CA SER A 7 6.03 39.60 57.81
C SER A 7 6.64 38.38 57.12
N SER A 8 6.28 37.18 57.60
CA SER A 8 6.64 35.91 56.96
C SER A 8 5.60 35.56 55.90
N SER A 9 5.93 35.72 54.63
CA SER A 9 5.14 35.20 53.50
C SER A 9 5.46 33.72 53.29
N SER A 10 4.53 32.85 53.69
CA SER A 10 4.58 31.41 53.44
C SER A 10 4.27 31.11 51.96
N HIS A 11 5.32 30.91 51.16
CA HIS A 11 5.19 30.28 49.84
C HIS A 11 5.03 28.77 50.01
N SER A 12 3.81 28.27 49.86
CA SER A 12 3.55 26.85 49.66
C SER A 12 4.14 26.38 48.32
N PRO A 13 4.89 25.27 48.27
CA PRO A 13 5.38 24.73 47.00
C PRO A 13 4.20 24.15 46.21
N LEU A 14 4.08 24.56 44.93
CA LEU A 14 3.16 23.94 43.98
C LEU A 14 3.45 22.43 43.88
N PRO A 15 2.42 21.58 43.81
CA PRO A 15 2.63 20.18 43.52
C PRO A 15 3.24 20.00 42.11
N PRO A 16 4.11 19.00 41.91
CA PRO A 16 4.74 18.75 40.62
C PRO A 16 3.66 18.48 39.56
N PRO A 17 3.88 18.93 38.30
CA PRO A 17 2.96 18.62 37.22
C PRO A 17 2.86 17.11 37.09
N THR A 18 1.65 16.60 37.22
CA THR A 18 1.29 15.22 36.93
C THR A 18 1.77 14.91 35.51
N PRO A 19 2.43 13.76 35.26
CA PRO A 19 2.77 13.38 33.91
C PRO A 19 1.45 13.19 33.16
N THR A 20 1.09 14.16 32.33
CA THR A 20 0.12 13.99 31.27
C THR A 20 0.61 12.81 30.46
N THR A 21 -0.08 11.69 30.61
CA THR A 21 -0.05 10.57 29.69
C THR A 21 -0.39 11.15 28.32
N THR A 22 0.65 11.50 27.56
CA THR A 22 0.56 11.73 26.13
C THR A 22 0.10 10.41 25.56
N THR A 23 -1.20 10.24 25.43
CA THR A 23 -1.79 9.18 24.63
C THR A 23 -1.34 9.47 23.22
N THR A 24 -0.22 8.88 22.81
CA THR A 24 0.17 8.78 21.41
C THR A 24 -1.02 8.11 20.74
N ASN A 25 -1.87 8.90 20.09
CA ASN A 25 -2.97 8.43 19.27
C ASN A 25 -2.36 7.81 18.02
N THR A 26 -1.74 6.64 18.20
CA THR A 26 -1.42 5.72 17.14
C THR A 26 -2.76 5.27 16.61
N ILE A 27 -3.27 5.92 15.56
CA ILE A 27 -4.42 5.40 14.81
C ILE A 27 -3.98 4.01 14.35
N ALA A 28 -4.42 2.98 15.09
CA ALA A 28 -4.02 1.61 14.84
C ALA A 28 -4.49 1.28 13.43
N ALA A 29 -3.52 1.06 12.53
CA ALA A 29 -3.75 0.67 11.17
C ALA A 29 -4.29 -0.77 11.15
N GLY A 30 -5.57 -0.93 11.47
CA GLY A 30 -6.30 -2.19 11.42
C GLY A 30 -6.54 -2.68 9.99
N LEU A 31 -5.53 -2.62 9.12
CA LEU A 31 -5.51 -3.22 7.78
C LEU A 31 -5.33 -4.75 7.84
N VAL A 32 -5.91 -5.40 8.86
CA VAL A 32 -5.89 -6.85 9.03
C VAL A 32 -7.01 -7.42 8.18
N ILE A 33 -6.70 -8.42 7.36
CA ILE A 33 -7.74 -9.15 6.62
C ILE A 33 -8.57 -9.97 7.61
N SER A 34 -9.88 -9.81 7.60
CA SER A 34 -10.74 -10.61 8.47
C SER A 34 -10.70 -12.09 8.05
N THR A 35 -10.88 -13.01 9.00
CA THR A 35 -10.97 -14.45 8.70
C THR A 35 -12.09 -14.75 7.73
N GLN A 36 -13.23 -14.06 7.88
CA GLN A 36 -14.34 -14.11 6.95
C GLN A 36 -13.91 -13.70 5.55
N ARG A 37 -13.17 -12.59 5.42
CA ARG A 37 -12.69 -12.12 4.12
C ARG A 37 -11.73 -13.11 3.46
N ARG A 38 -10.84 -13.74 4.22
CA ARG A 38 -9.96 -14.82 3.73
C ARG A 38 -10.78 -15.99 3.16
N GLN A 39 -11.83 -16.41 3.86
CA GLN A 39 -12.74 -17.47 3.42
C GLN A 39 -13.50 -17.10 2.14
N GLU A 40 -14.01 -15.86 2.06
CA GLU A 40 -14.70 -15.35 0.86
C GLU A 40 -13.80 -15.35 -0.38
N LEU A 41 -12.54 -14.91 -0.24
CA LEU A 41 -11.58 -14.92 -1.35
C LEU A 41 -11.30 -16.33 -1.86
N LEU A 42 -11.16 -17.29 -0.94
CA LEU A 42 -10.98 -18.71 -1.26
C LEU A 42 -12.25 -19.36 -1.82
N GLY A 43 -13.39 -18.65 -1.81
CA GLY A 43 -14.66 -19.15 -2.33
C GLY A 43 -15.37 -20.16 -1.43
N THR A 44 -15.04 -20.21 -0.14
CA THR A 44 -15.63 -21.17 0.81
C THR A 44 -16.98 -20.72 1.38
N THR A 45 -17.40 -19.48 1.11
CA THR A 45 -18.69 -18.91 1.56
C THR A 45 -19.54 -18.46 0.38
N ALA A 46 -20.86 -18.66 0.47
CA ALA A 46 -21.80 -18.20 -0.55
C ALA A 46 -21.80 -16.66 -0.64
N SER A 47 -21.59 -16.12 -1.85
CA SER A 47 -21.60 -14.68 -2.11
C SER A 47 -23.05 -14.18 -2.16
N PRO A 48 -23.43 -13.14 -1.41
CA PRO A 48 -24.77 -12.55 -1.52
C PRO A 48 -24.95 -11.94 -2.92
N SER A 49 -25.97 -12.42 -3.64
CA SER A 49 -26.32 -11.93 -4.97
C SER A 49 -26.83 -10.49 -4.90
N SER A 50 -25.99 -9.53 -5.30
CA SER A 50 -26.41 -8.12 -5.44
C SER A 50 -26.60 -7.77 -6.92
N SER A 51 -27.85 -7.84 -7.39
CA SER A 51 -28.29 -7.42 -8.72
C SER A 51 -29.00 -6.06 -8.67
N ARG A 52 -28.43 -5.05 -9.36
CA ARG A 52 -29.13 -3.94 -10.05
C ARG A 52 -28.20 -2.94 -10.77
N ASP A 53 -26.90 -2.92 -10.47
CA ASP A 53 -25.92 -1.97 -11.05
C ASP A 53 -24.81 -2.64 -11.90
N GLY A 54 -25.15 -3.71 -12.62
CA GLY A 54 -24.17 -4.50 -13.38
C GLY A 54 -23.32 -3.67 -14.35
N GLY A 55 -23.95 -2.78 -15.12
CA GLY A 55 -23.27 -1.99 -16.17
C GLY A 55 -22.30 -0.94 -15.63
N ALA A 56 -22.71 -0.13 -14.65
CA ALA A 56 -21.84 0.88 -14.04
C ALA A 56 -20.67 0.26 -13.28
N ARG A 57 -20.91 -0.85 -12.57
CA ARG A 57 -19.88 -1.63 -11.88
C ARG A 57 -18.87 -2.23 -12.85
N GLN A 58 -19.35 -2.83 -13.94
CA GLN A 58 -18.49 -3.34 -15.01
C GLN A 58 -17.69 -2.22 -15.67
N HIS A 59 -18.29 -1.07 -15.95
CA HIS A 59 -17.55 0.06 -16.52
C HIS A 59 -16.41 0.52 -15.60
N THR A 60 -16.72 0.71 -14.31
CA THR A 60 -15.73 1.10 -13.29
C THR A 60 -14.61 0.07 -13.18
N LEU A 61 -14.95 -1.22 -13.19
CA LEU A 61 -13.97 -2.31 -13.21
C LEU A 61 -12.99 -2.20 -14.37
N HIS A 62 -13.50 -2.02 -15.60
CA HIS A 62 -12.66 -1.87 -16.78
C HIS A 62 -11.74 -0.64 -16.68
N VAL A 63 -12.25 0.48 -16.14
CA VAL A 63 -11.46 1.69 -15.93
C VAL A 63 -10.33 1.44 -14.92
N VAL A 64 -10.63 0.83 -13.77
CA VAL A 64 -9.62 0.51 -12.75
C VAL A 64 -8.56 -0.44 -13.30
N ILE A 65 -8.95 -1.53 -13.98
CA ILE A 65 -7.99 -2.46 -14.60
C ILE A 65 -7.11 -1.74 -15.63
N ARG A 66 -7.68 -0.84 -16.45
CA ARG A 66 -6.90 -0.04 -17.40
C ARG A 66 -5.89 0.87 -16.70
N ILE A 67 -6.28 1.53 -15.62
CA ILE A 67 -5.39 2.37 -14.81
C ILE A 67 -4.25 1.52 -14.23
N LEU A 68 -4.57 0.39 -13.58
CA LEU A 68 -3.56 -0.51 -13.02
C LEU A 68 -2.57 -0.95 -14.10
N LYS A 69 -3.05 -1.42 -15.26
CA LYS A 69 -2.22 -1.85 -16.40
C LYS A 69 -1.41 -0.73 -17.03
N SER A 70 -1.78 0.54 -16.84
CA SER A 70 -1.02 1.68 -17.37
C SER A 70 0.33 1.83 -16.69
N TRP A 71 0.45 1.46 -15.41
CA TRP A 71 1.68 1.61 -14.63
C TRP A 71 2.83 0.70 -15.10
N PRO A 72 2.68 -0.62 -15.26
CA PRO A 72 3.72 -1.44 -15.86
C PRO A 72 4.03 -1.02 -17.31
N ARG A 73 3.05 -0.51 -18.08
CA ARG A 73 3.32 0.05 -19.42
C ARG A 73 4.22 1.29 -19.34
N LEU A 74 3.91 2.21 -18.42
CA LEU A 74 4.72 3.40 -18.18
C LEU A 74 6.15 3.03 -17.80
N MET A 75 6.32 2.06 -16.89
CA MET A 75 7.62 1.53 -16.49
C MET A 75 8.39 0.89 -17.66
N ALA A 76 7.70 0.16 -18.52
CA ALA A 76 8.31 -0.45 -19.70
C ALA A 76 8.81 0.60 -20.70
N MET A 77 8.02 1.64 -20.94
CA MET A 77 8.33 2.70 -21.91
C MET A 77 9.45 3.64 -21.43
N HIS A 78 9.42 4.05 -20.16
CA HIS A 78 10.30 5.11 -19.66
C HIS A 78 11.39 4.62 -18.70
N GLY A 79 11.39 3.35 -18.32
CA GLY A 79 12.28 2.82 -17.28
C GLY A 79 12.10 3.59 -15.97
N ALA A 80 13.17 3.69 -15.18
CA ALA A 80 13.16 4.39 -13.89
C ALA A 80 13.36 5.92 -14.01
N SER A 81 12.87 6.53 -15.10
CA SER A 81 12.92 7.98 -15.27
C SER A 81 12.09 8.67 -14.18
N PRO A 82 12.66 9.63 -13.41
CA PRO A 82 11.95 10.32 -12.31
C PRO A 82 10.64 11.01 -12.71
N GLN A 83 10.51 11.41 -13.99
CA GLN A 83 9.33 12.12 -14.50
C GLN A 83 8.18 11.19 -14.90
N HIS A 84 8.46 9.89 -15.05
CA HIS A 84 7.53 8.91 -15.61
C HIS A 84 7.39 7.68 -14.70
N LEU A 85 7.31 7.92 -13.39
CA LEU A 85 7.08 6.87 -12.42
C LEU A 85 5.58 6.65 -12.18
N PRO A 86 5.15 5.41 -11.95
CA PRO A 86 3.84 5.14 -11.38
C PRO A 86 3.58 5.97 -10.12
N PRO A 87 2.33 6.41 -9.86
CA PRO A 87 2.04 7.41 -8.83
C PRO A 87 2.43 6.96 -7.42
N MET A 88 2.44 5.65 -7.16
CA MET A 88 2.83 5.11 -5.86
C MET A 88 4.35 5.12 -5.62
N ILE A 89 5.19 5.29 -6.66
CA ILE A 89 6.67 5.32 -6.54
C ILE A 89 7.14 6.77 -6.61
N HIS A 90 7.78 7.25 -5.55
CA HIS A 90 8.30 8.63 -5.50
C HIS A 90 9.80 8.67 -5.87
N PRO A 91 10.28 9.68 -6.63
CA PRO A 91 11.70 9.79 -7.01
C PRO A 91 12.70 9.75 -5.84
N VAL A 92 12.31 10.28 -4.67
CA VAL A 92 13.11 10.23 -3.43
C VAL A 92 13.43 8.79 -3.00
N GLN A 93 12.67 7.78 -3.43
CA GLN A 93 13.01 6.38 -3.17
C GLN A 93 14.20 5.89 -3.99
N LEU A 94 14.47 6.56 -5.11
CA LEU A 94 15.53 6.20 -6.07
C LEU A 94 16.83 6.97 -5.78
N GLU A 95 16.75 8.19 -5.23
CA GLU A 95 17.91 9.04 -4.87
C GLU A 95 18.96 8.37 -3.96
N PRO A 96 18.60 7.62 -2.90
CA PRO A 96 19.58 7.06 -1.95
C PRO A 96 20.44 5.97 -2.59
N HIS A 97 20.00 5.44 -3.72
CA HIS A 97 20.67 4.35 -4.39
C HIS A 97 21.44 4.90 -5.59
N ALA A 98 22.51 5.63 -5.30
CA ALA A 98 23.32 6.35 -6.27
C ALA A 98 23.73 5.50 -7.49
N ASP A 99 23.79 4.17 -7.35
CA ASP A 99 24.23 3.25 -8.40
C ASP A 99 23.20 2.18 -8.83
N ALA A 100 22.13 1.90 -8.08
CA ALA A 100 21.20 0.80 -8.43
C ALA A 100 19.83 0.84 -7.73
N LEU A 101 18.74 0.66 -8.46
CA LEU A 101 17.38 0.53 -7.89
C LEU A 101 17.29 -0.56 -6.79
N PRO A 102 16.39 -0.41 -5.80
CA PRO A 102 16.03 -1.51 -4.92
C PRO A 102 15.70 -2.76 -5.74
N VAL A 103 16.27 -3.91 -5.36
CA VAL A 103 16.14 -5.16 -6.12
C VAL A 103 14.68 -5.49 -6.51
N PRO A 104 13.68 -5.38 -5.62
CA PRO A 104 12.28 -5.60 -5.99
C PRO A 104 11.81 -4.72 -7.15
N LEU A 105 12.18 -3.44 -7.14
CA LEU A 105 11.81 -2.50 -8.19
C LEU A 105 12.60 -2.76 -9.47
N ALA A 106 13.91 -3.06 -9.39
CA ALA A 106 14.73 -3.40 -10.55
C ALA A 106 14.15 -4.58 -11.33
N ASN A 107 13.83 -5.67 -10.64
CA ASN A 107 13.20 -6.85 -11.23
C ASN A 107 11.82 -6.52 -11.82
N CYS A 108 11.05 -5.70 -11.11
CA CYS A 108 9.75 -5.24 -11.57
C CYS A 108 9.84 -4.44 -12.88
N PHE A 109 10.80 -3.53 -13.03
CA PHE A 109 11.04 -2.81 -14.28
C PHE A 109 11.43 -3.75 -15.43
N ALA A 110 12.27 -4.75 -15.17
CA ALA A 110 12.65 -5.74 -16.18
C ALA A 110 11.46 -6.58 -16.63
N LEU A 111 10.65 -7.08 -15.69
CA LEU A 111 9.44 -7.86 -15.99
C LEU A 111 8.35 -7.03 -16.66
N ALA A 112 8.22 -5.75 -16.31
CA ALA A 112 7.31 -4.84 -16.99
C ALA A 112 7.69 -4.66 -18.46
N LYS A 113 8.99 -4.53 -18.77
CA LYS A 113 9.48 -4.50 -20.16
C LYS A 113 9.20 -5.80 -20.89
N LEU A 114 9.53 -6.93 -20.27
CA LEU A 114 9.28 -8.26 -20.83
C LEU A 114 7.78 -8.46 -21.14
N TRP A 115 6.91 -8.03 -20.23
CA TRP A 115 5.47 -8.05 -20.44
C TRP A 115 5.01 -7.07 -21.52
N ALA A 116 5.57 -5.86 -21.63
CA ALA A 116 5.16 -4.94 -22.67
C ALA A 116 5.53 -5.42 -24.09
N THR A 117 6.62 -6.19 -24.22
CA THR A 117 7.13 -6.70 -25.50
C THR A 117 6.78 -8.15 -25.76
N HIS A 118 5.91 -8.77 -24.95
CA HIS A 118 5.59 -10.18 -25.13
C HIS A 118 4.87 -10.44 -26.46
N THR A 119 5.07 -11.64 -26.99
CA THR A 119 4.29 -12.18 -28.10
C THR A 119 3.41 -13.31 -27.58
N CYS A 120 2.50 -13.82 -28.41
CA CYS A 120 1.71 -15.01 -28.08
C CYS A 120 2.61 -16.20 -27.67
N ALA A 121 3.76 -16.35 -28.32
CA ALA A 121 4.71 -17.43 -28.03
C ALA A 121 5.44 -17.27 -26.68
N THR A 122 5.59 -16.04 -26.19
CA THR A 122 6.31 -15.75 -24.93
C THR A 122 5.37 -15.40 -23.78
N ALA A 123 4.06 -15.41 -24.00
CA ALA A 123 3.06 -15.01 -23.00
C ALA A 123 3.17 -15.85 -21.72
N GLN A 124 3.28 -17.18 -21.85
CA GLN A 124 3.44 -18.07 -20.71
C GLN A 124 4.73 -17.80 -19.93
N LEU A 125 5.84 -17.58 -20.64
CA LEU A 125 7.12 -17.25 -20.00
C LEU A 125 7.02 -15.98 -19.15
N VAL A 126 6.35 -14.94 -19.65
CA VAL A 126 6.13 -13.70 -18.89
C VAL A 126 5.29 -13.98 -17.64
N HIS A 127 4.25 -14.79 -17.78
CA HIS A 127 3.38 -15.17 -16.65
C HIS A 127 4.15 -15.96 -15.59
N ASP A 128 4.92 -16.96 -16.00
CA ASP A 128 5.73 -17.78 -15.09
C ASP A 128 6.79 -16.93 -14.38
N ALA A 129 7.47 -16.04 -15.10
CA ALA A 129 8.47 -15.15 -14.53
C ALA A 129 7.85 -14.14 -13.54
N ALA A 130 6.69 -13.58 -13.86
CA ALA A 130 5.94 -12.72 -12.94
C ALA A 130 5.48 -13.49 -11.70
N THR A 131 4.97 -14.71 -11.88
CA THR A 131 4.54 -15.60 -10.79
C THR A 131 5.70 -15.93 -9.87
N GLN A 132 6.84 -16.34 -10.42
CA GLN A 132 8.05 -16.65 -9.66
C GLN A 132 8.54 -15.45 -8.86
N GLU A 133 8.56 -14.26 -9.45
CA GLU A 133 9.01 -13.05 -8.75
C GLU A 133 8.02 -12.62 -7.66
N VAL A 134 6.70 -12.74 -7.89
CA VAL A 134 5.68 -12.53 -6.84
C VAL A 134 5.94 -13.48 -5.68
N GLN A 135 6.12 -14.78 -5.95
CA GLN A 135 6.40 -15.75 -4.89
C GLN A 135 7.72 -15.40 -4.18
N ARG A 136 8.79 -15.08 -4.91
CA ARG A 136 10.06 -14.68 -4.31
C ARG A 136 9.88 -13.50 -3.34
N LEU A 137 9.14 -12.46 -3.73
CA LEU A 137 8.89 -11.29 -2.88
C LEU A 137 8.07 -11.63 -1.65
N LEU A 138 7.03 -12.47 -1.78
CA LEU A 138 6.21 -12.92 -0.66
C LEU A 138 7.02 -13.73 0.36
N HIS A 139 7.95 -14.57 -0.09
CA HIS A 139 8.83 -15.35 0.79
C HIS A 139 10.02 -14.55 1.35
N SER A 140 10.44 -13.47 0.66
CA SER A 140 11.57 -12.65 1.08
C SER A 140 11.19 -11.57 2.11
N HIS A 141 9.90 -11.40 2.39
CA HIS A 141 9.45 -10.46 3.42
C HIS A 141 9.82 -11.01 4.81
N HIS A 142 10.75 -10.34 5.49
CA HIS A 142 11.19 -10.69 6.84
C HIS A 142 10.71 -9.63 7.84
N PRO A 143 10.40 -10.00 9.11
CA PRO A 143 10.05 -9.03 10.16
C PRO A 143 11.10 -7.94 10.41
N SER A 144 12.35 -8.16 9.99
CA SER A 144 13.46 -7.20 10.13
C SER A 144 13.70 -6.32 8.90
N SER A 145 12.85 -6.38 7.87
CA SER A 145 12.97 -5.52 6.70
C SER A 145 12.83 -4.05 7.09
N THR A 146 13.65 -3.17 6.50
CA THR A 146 13.48 -1.73 6.73
C THR A 146 12.15 -1.25 6.15
N PRO A 147 11.54 -0.17 6.68
CA PRO A 147 10.29 0.37 6.13
C PRO A 147 10.39 0.73 4.63
N THR A 148 11.56 1.17 4.18
CA THR A 148 11.85 1.49 2.78
C THR A 148 11.92 0.24 1.89
N ASP A 149 12.54 -0.83 2.38
CA ASP A 149 12.59 -2.11 1.65
C ASP A 149 11.20 -2.72 1.53
N LEU A 150 10.41 -2.65 2.62
CA LEU A 150 9.04 -3.13 2.64
C LEU A 150 8.14 -2.33 1.69
N LEU A 151 8.33 -1.01 1.62
CA LEU A 151 7.64 -0.16 0.66
C LEU A 151 7.99 -0.54 -0.78
N ALA A 152 9.28 -0.71 -1.09
CA ALA A 152 9.74 -1.12 -2.42
C ALA A 152 9.18 -2.51 -2.82
N ALA A 153 9.16 -3.46 -1.89
CA ALA A 153 8.58 -4.78 -2.09
C ALA A 153 7.07 -4.71 -2.36
N ALA A 154 6.32 -3.92 -1.57
CA ALA A 154 4.88 -3.74 -1.77
C ALA A 154 4.54 -3.06 -3.11
N GLN A 155 5.34 -2.07 -3.52
CA GLN A 155 5.21 -1.42 -4.83
C GLN A 155 5.48 -2.40 -5.98
N ALA A 156 6.54 -3.21 -5.87
CA ALA A 156 6.83 -4.26 -6.84
C ALA A 156 5.71 -5.31 -6.91
N LEU A 157 5.20 -5.77 -5.76
CA LEU A 157 4.07 -6.70 -5.69
C LEU A 157 2.83 -6.14 -6.37
N LEU A 158 2.49 -4.86 -6.15
CA LEU A 158 1.34 -4.22 -6.82
C LEU A 158 1.46 -4.27 -8.35
N ILE A 159 2.64 -3.96 -8.90
CA ILE A 159 2.85 -3.97 -10.34
C ILE A 159 2.87 -5.41 -10.89
N LEU A 160 3.59 -6.32 -10.23
CA LEU A 160 3.70 -7.70 -10.70
C LEU A 160 2.38 -8.45 -10.59
N THR A 161 1.61 -8.22 -9.53
CA THR A 161 0.26 -8.78 -9.41
C THR A 161 -0.71 -8.17 -10.41
N THR A 162 -0.52 -6.92 -10.83
CA THR A 162 -1.28 -6.34 -11.95
C THR A 162 -1.01 -7.12 -13.25
N ILE A 163 0.26 -7.41 -13.54
CA ILE A 163 0.64 -8.22 -14.71
C ILE A 163 0.11 -9.64 -14.57
N PHE A 164 0.28 -10.27 -13.42
CA PHE A 164 -0.17 -11.62 -13.13
C PHE A 164 -1.68 -11.77 -13.30
N PHE A 165 -2.48 -10.88 -12.69
CA PHE A 165 -3.93 -10.97 -12.71
C PHE A 165 -4.56 -10.54 -14.05
N PHE A 166 -4.07 -9.42 -14.61
CA PHE A 166 -4.74 -8.72 -15.71
C PHE A 166 -3.88 -8.53 -16.97
N GLY A 167 -2.63 -9.01 -16.95
CA GLY A 167 -1.66 -8.77 -18.01
C GLY A 167 -1.93 -9.54 -19.29
N LEU A 168 -2.52 -10.73 -19.19
CA LEU A 168 -2.77 -11.64 -20.31
C LEU A 168 -4.27 -12.04 -20.34
N PRO A 169 -5.01 -11.73 -21.42
CA PRO A 169 -6.45 -11.92 -21.47
C PRO A 169 -6.90 -13.39 -21.61
N ASP A 170 -6.13 -14.24 -22.28
CA ASP A 170 -6.55 -15.61 -22.63
C ASP A 170 -5.93 -16.71 -21.75
N ARG A 171 -5.48 -16.35 -20.53
CA ARG A 171 -4.84 -17.32 -19.62
C ARG A 171 -5.87 -18.17 -18.89
N THR A 172 -5.47 -19.38 -18.52
CA THR A 172 -6.22 -20.18 -17.55
C THR A 172 -6.07 -19.58 -16.16
N HIS A 173 -7.19 -19.44 -15.46
CA HIS A 173 -7.23 -18.89 -14.12
C HIS A 173 -7.30 -20.00 -13.07
N ASP A 174 -6.28 -20.09 -12.22
CA ASP A 174 -6.36 -20.85 -10.97
C ASP A 174 -6.82 -19.90 -9.87
N LEU A 175 -8.13 -19.82 -9.67
CA LEU A 175 -8.74 -18.88 -8.72
C LEU A 175 -8.30 -19.13 -7.27
N ALA A 176 -7.96 -20.37 -6.91
CA ALA A 176 -7.52 -20.70 -5.56
C ALA A 176 -6.08 -20.19 -5.33
N ALA A 177 -5.18 -20.43 -6.27
CA ALA A 177 -3.81 -19.91 -6.20
C ALA A 177 -3.77 -18.37 -6.27
N GLU A 178 -4.63 -17.78 -7.10
CA GLU A 178 -4.78 -16.32 -7.20
C GLU A 178 -5.31 -15.70 -5.90
N ALA A 179 -6.32 -16.31 -5.28
CA ALA A 179 -6.83 -15.89 -3.97
C ALA A 179 -5.76 -16.00 -2.88
N GLN A 180 -5.01 -17.10 -2.85
CA GLN A 180 -3.91 -17.29 -1.90
C GLN A 180 -2.82 -16.22 -2.07
N THR A 181 -2.51 -15.87 -3.32
CA THR A 181 -1.58 -14.79 -3.65
C THR A 181 -2.09 -13.45 -3.12
N LEU A 182 -3.37 -13.13 -3.31
CA LEU A 182 -3.97 -11.90 -2.77
C LEU A 182 -3.94 -11.84 -1.24
N ILE A 183 -4.19 -12.96 -0.56
CA ILE A 183 -4.12 -13.05 0.90
C ILE A 183 -2.68 -12.78 1.38
N ALA A 184 -1.68 -13.38 0.74
CA ALA A 184 -0.28 -13.15 1.10
C ALA A 184 0.15 -11.69 0.84
N VAL A 185 -0.32 -11.09 -0.26
CA VAL A 185 -0.11 -9.65 -0.54
C VAL A 185 -0.75 -8.76 0.53
N TRP A 186 -1.87 -9.18 1.12
CA TRP A 186 -2.47 -8.49 2.26
C TRP A 186 -1.60 -8.49 3.49
N ASP A 187 -0.94 -9.60 3.78
CA ASP A 187 -0.05 -9.68 4.93
C ASP A 187 1.11 -8.68 4.77
N VAL A 188 1.66 -8.54 3.56
CA VAL A 188 2.66 -7.49 3.23
C VAL A 188 2.08 -6.08 3.36
N LYS A 189 0.86 -5.86 2.83
CA LYS A 189 0.14 -4.57 2.95
C LYS A 189 -0.07 -4.19 4.43
N HIS A 190 -0.43 -5.16 5.25
CA HIS A 190 -0.63 -4.99 6.68
C HIS A 190 0.69 -4.67 7.39
N ALA A 191 1.74 -5.44 7.13
CA ALA A 191 3.08 -5.18 7.67
C ALA A 191 3.58 -3.78 7.28
N LEU A 192 3.34 -3.35 6.04
CA LEU A 192 3.68 -2.00 5.58
C LEU A 192 2.90 -0.94 6.36
N ALA A 193 1.60 -1.16 6.61
CA ALA A 193 0.78 -0.25 7.39
C ALA A 193 1.22 -0.15 8.87
N LEU A 194 1.75 -1.23 9.44
CA LEU A 194 2.31 -1.25 10.81
C LEU A 194 3.58 -0.39 10.94
N THR A 195 4.26 -0.06 9.84
CA THR A 195 5.38 0.92 9.84
C THR A 195 4.93 2.38 10.02
N GLY A 196 3.66 2.60 10.38
CA GLY A 196 3.00 3.90 10.48
C GLY A 196 2.33 4.31 9.17
N LEU A 197 1.27 5.10 9.22
CA LEU A 197 0.59 5.63 8.02
C LEU A 197 0.72 7.14 7.85
N PHE A 198 1.24 7.81 8.88
CA PHE A 198 1.34 9.26 8.95
C PHE A 198 2.69 9.66 9.52
N ASP A 199 3.17 10.81 9.06
CA ASP A 199 4.29 11.48 9.70
C ASP A 199 3.77 12.25 10.94
N ALA A 200 4.57 12.29 12.01
CA ALA A 200 4.17 12.98 13.24
C ALA A 200 4.00 14.50 13.03
N ALA A 201 4.82 15.11 12.18
CA ALA A 201 4.72 16.53 11.85
C ALA A 201 3.49 16.83 10.98
N GLU A 202 3.09 15.89 10.11
CA GLU A 202 1.85 15.99 9.33
C GLU A 202 0.61 16.01 10.24
N LEU A 203 0.57 15.17 11.27
CA LEU A 203 -0.52 15.15 12.24
C LEU A 203 -0.55 16.41 13.11
N ALA A 204 0.62 16.96 13.44
CA ALA A 204 0.73 18.16 14.27
C ALA A 204 0.39 19.45 13.51
N SER A 205 0.54 19.48 12.18
CA SER A 205 0.28 20.68 11.36
C SER A 205 -0.23 20.31 9.97
N PRO A 206 -1.51 19.92 9.82
CA PRO A 206 -2.08 19.40 8.57
C PRO A 206 -2.01 20.36 7.37
N GLN A 207 -1.91 21.67 7.63
CA GLN A 207 -1.89 22.72 6.60
C GLN A 207 -0.47 23.08 6.13
N ARG A 208 0.57 22.47 6.70
CA ARG A 208 1.97 22.79 6.39
C ARG A 208 2.68 21.57 5.82
N VAL A 209 3.48 21.77 4.77
CA VAL A 209 4.43 20.75 4.32
C VAL A 209 5.44 20.53 5.45
N PRO A 210 5.65 19.29 5.92
CA PRO A 210 6.62 19.01 6.96
C PRO A 210 8.03 19.47 6.60
N ASP A 211 8.81 19.90 7.59
CA ASP A 211 10.20 20.32 7.39
C ASP A 211 11.05 19.18 6.78
N ASP A 212 10.72 17.93 7.10
CA ASP A 212 11.23 16.74 6.41
C ASP A 212 10.27 16.27 5.30
N TRP A 213 10.24 17.04 4.22
CA TRP A 213 9.39 16.75 3.06
C TRP A 213 9.72 15.40 2.39
N LYS A 214 10.96 14.90 2.54
CA LYS A 214 11.39 13.61 1.99
C LYS A 214 10.68 12.46 2.72
N GLN A 215 10.67 12.49 4.05
CA GLN A 215 9.93 11.50 4.84
C GLN A 215 8.42 11.58 4.56
N TRP A 216 7.87 12.79 4.48
CA TRP A 216 6.47 12.96 4.10
C TRP A 216 6.14 12.37 2.72
N ALA A 217 7.04 12.55 1.74
CA ALA A 217 6.88 11.98 0.41
C ALA A 217 6.90 10.43 0.42
N LEU A 218 7.76 9.82 1.24
CA LEU A 218 7.81 8.36 1.44
C LEU A 218 6.55 7.82 2.11
N VAL A 219 6.06 8.48 3.16
CA VAL A 219 4.80 8.13 3.84
C VAL A 219 3.61 8.28 2.88
N SER A 220 3.62 9.32 2.05
CA SER A 220 2.59 9.53 1.02
C SER A 220 2.66 8.46 -0.08
N ALA A 221 3.85 8.06 -0.52
CA ALA A 221 4.05 6.94 -1.44
C ALA A 221 3.49 5.62 -0.87
N LYS A 222 3.76 5.34 0.40
CA LYS A 222 3.20 4.20 1.15
C LYS A 222 1.67 4.19 1.14
N ARG A 223 1.03 5.31 1.48
CA ARG A 223 -0.44 5.43 1.45
C ARG A 223 -1.02 5.16 0.05
N ARG A 224 -0.40 5.71 -1.00
CA ARG A 224 -0.79 5.45 -2.40
C ARG A 224 -0.62 3.97 -2.79
N THR A 225 0.45 3.31 -2.34
CA THR A 225 0.65 1.87 -2.54
C THR A 225 -0.45 1.05 -1.89
N ILE A 226 -0.78 1.32 -0.62
CA ILE A 226 -1.83 0.62 0.12
C ILE A 226 -3.20 0.79 -0.56
N LEU A 227 -3.53 2.02 -0.96
CA LEU A 227 -4.77 2.33 -1.67
C LEU A 227 -4.86 1.58 -3.00
N ALA A 228 -3.77 1.55 -3.77
CA ALA A 228 -3.72 0.87 -5.06
C ALA A 228 -3.81 -0.66 -4.92
N LEU A 229 -3.18 -1.25 -3.89
CA LEU A 229 -3.36 -2.67 -3.55
C LEU A 229 -4.80 -3.01 -3.21
N HIS A 230 -5.52 -2.11 -2.53
CA HIS A 230 -6.95 -2.27 -2.25
C HIS A 230 -7.78 -2.25 -3.55
N HIS A 231 -7.47 -1.34 -4.48
CA HIS A 231 -8.15 -1.29 -5.79
C HIS A 231 -7.87 -2.53 -6.64
N LEU A 232 -6.65 -3.09 -6.57
CA LEU A 232 -6.29 -4.32 -7.26
C LEU A 232 -7.12 -5.52 -6.75
N GLU A 233 -7.26 -5.68 -5.44
CA GLU A 233 -8.11 -6.74 -4.88
C GLU A 233 -9.59 -6.51 -5.20
N TRP A 234 -10.07 -5.27 -5.09
CA TRP A 234 -11.43 -4.91 -5.47
C TRP A 234 -11.72 -5.32 -6.92
N ALA A 235 -10.81 -4.98 -7.84
CA ALA A 235 -10.93 -5.31 -9.26
C ALA A 235 -10.91 -6.82 -9.48
N TRP A 236 -9.98 -7.54 -8.84
CA TRP A 236 -9.89 -8.99 -8.96
C TRP A 236 -11.15 -9.67 -8.41
N SER A 237 -11.64 -9.23 -7.25
CA SER A 237 -12.83 -9.81 -6.62
C SER A 237 -14.06 -9.64 -7.50
N LEU A 238 -14.25 -8.42 -8.01
CA LEU A 238 -15.39 -8.10 -8.87
C LEU A 238 -15.34 -8.84 -10.21
N ALA A 239 -14.14 -8.96 -10.81
CA ALA A 239 -13.95 -9.70 -12.06
C ALA A 239 -14.28 -11.20 -11.94
N HIS A 240 -14.07 -11.80 -10.76
CA HIS A 240 -14.28 -13.23 -10.51
C HIS A 240 -15.54 -13.53 -9.68
N GLY A 241 -16.44 -12.55 -9.52
CA GLY A 241 -17.70 -12.73 -8.80
C GLY A 241 -17.54 -13.01 -7.29
N ARG A 242 -16.41 -12.65 -6.70
CA ARG A 242 -16.18 -12.71 -5.26
C ARG A 242 -16.83 -11.51 -4.57
N ALA A 243 -17.15 -11.65 -3.28
CA ALA A 243 -17.54 -10.53 -2.45
C ALA A 243 -16.48 -9.43 -2.56
N VAL A 244 -16.88 -8.17 -2.49
CA VAL A 244 -15.99 -7.02 -2.66
C VAL A 244 -15.78 -6.35 -1.31
N LEU A 245 -14.60 -5.77 -1.09
CA LEU A 245 -14.30 -5.01 0.12
C LEU A 245 -15.27 -3.84 0.30
N THR A 246 -15.59 -3.55 1.55
CA THR A 246 -16.42 -2.41 1.95
C THR A 246 -15.61 -1.13 2.16
N CYS A 247 -14.28 -1.19 1.97
CA CYS A 247 -13.33 -0.10 2.13
C CYS A 247 -13.20 0.45 3.56
N PHE A 248 -13.88 -0.14 4.57
CA PHE A 248 -13.75 0.30 5.97
C PHE A 248 -12.31 0.18 6.48
N GLU A 249 -11.53 -0.75 5.94
CA GLU A 249 -10.11 -0.95 6.26
C GLU A 249 -9.24 0.23 5.83
N LEU A 250 -9.74 1.08 4.91
CA LEU A 250 -9.09 2.32 4.49
C LEU A 250 -9.50 3.52 5.35
N GLY A 251 -10.41 3.35 6.32
CA GLY A 251 -10.87 4.42 7.21
C GLY A 251 -9.77 5.26 7.88
N PRO A 252 -8.59 4.67 8.23
CA PRO A 252 -7.47 5.45 8.74
C PRO A 252 -6.81 6.39 7.72
N LEU A 253 -6.99 6.21 6.41
CA LEU A 253 -6.37 7.04 5.39
C LEU A 253 -7.17 8.32 5.18
N PRO A 254 -6.49 9.48 5.00
CA PRO A 254 -7.20 10.70 4.70
C PRO A 254 -7.90 10.53 3.35
N ALA A 255 -9.15 11.01 3.24
CA ALA A 255 -9.81 11.10 1.95
C ALA A 255 -8.90 11.87 0.98
N PRO A 256 -8.89 11.54 -0.32
CA PRO A 256 -8.19 12.34 -1.30
C PRO A 256 -8.63 13.80 -1.12
N ALA A 257 -7.70 14.69 -0.80
CA ALA A 257 -8.02 16.10 -0.71
C ALA A 257 -8.59 16.51 -2.07
N ALA A 258 -9.80 17.08 -2.09
CA ALA A 258 -10.29 17.76 -3.26
C ALA A 258 -9.33 18.92 -3.53
N GLY A 259 -8.51 18.78 -4.56
CA GLY A 259 -7.65 19.86 -5.05
C GLY A 259 -8.47 21.00 -5.62
#